data_AF-A0AAV4FLH8-F1
#
_entry.id   AF-A0AAV4FLH8-F1
#
_cell.length_a   1.000
_cell.length_b   1.000
_cell.length_c   1.000
_cell.angle_alpha   90.00
_cell.angle_beta   90.00
_cell.angle_gamma   90.00
#
_symmetry.space_group_name_H-M   'P 1'
#
loop_
_entity.id
_entity.type
_entity.pdbx_description
1 polymer ?
#
loop_
_entity_poly.entity_id
_entity_poly.type
_entity_poly.pdbx_seq_one_letter_code
_entity_poly.pdbx_strand_id
1 'polypeptide(L)'
;MQEYTLEKAFRKMTSEWEEMFLMLNAHKGDPNVMVVGGVDDIQTVLDDHIVKTQTMRNSPFVKPFEKDVKEWEATLLHTQLSLDEWLKMQAGWMYLEPIFSSEDINQQMPEEGRLFQLVDRNFKDTMKKCALNPKVLEACTSPGVLEKLTDSNALLDTINRGLNAYLEKKRLYFPR
;
A
#
# COMPACT_ATOMS: atom_id res chain seq x y z
N MET A 1 35.28 18.64 -2.93
CA MET A 1 35.12 17.93 -1.64
C MET A 1 33.66 17.84 -1.24
N GLN A 2 32.90 18.95 -1.22
CA GLN A 2 31.47 18.94 -0.84
C GLN A 2 30.54 18.23 -1.85
N GLU A 3 30.77 18.36 -3.15
CA GLU A 3 30.05 17.60 -4.20
C GLU A 3 30.20 16.09 -4.01
N TYR A 4 31.44 15.60 -3.87
CA TYR A 4 31.74 14.19 -3.62
C TYR A 4 31.07 13.65 -2.35
N THR A 5 31.00 14.45 -1.28
CA THR A 5 30.29 14.06 -0.05
C THR A 5 28.78 13.90 -0.29
N LEU A 6 28.16 14.83 -1.04
CA LEU A 6 26.73 14.79 -1.35
C LEU A 6 26.39 13.59 -2.24
N GLU A 7 27.19 13.34 -3.27
CA GLU A 7 27.02 12.18 -4.16
C GLU A 7 27.21 10.85 -3.39
N LYS A 8 28.20 10.77 -2.51
CA LYS A 8 28.41 9.58 -1.65
C LYS A 8 27.22 9.34 -0.72
N ALA A 9 26.65 10.40 -0.15
CA ALA A 9 25.45 10.30 0.69
C ALA A 9 24.24 9.81 -0.11
N PHE A 10 24.05 10.32 -1.32
CA PHE A 10 23.00 9.88 -2.25
C PHE A 10 23.15 8.39 -2.60
N ARG A 11 24.33 7.96 -3.04
CA ARG A 11 24.60 6.54 -3.37
C ARG A 11 24.40 5.59 -2.18
N LYS A 12 24.78 6.03 -0.98
CA LYS A 12 24.53 5.26 0.24
C LYS A 12 23.03 5.08 0.46
N MET A 13 22.27 6.17 0.37
CA MET A 13 20.81 6.13 0.51
C MET A 13 20.17 5.17 -0.49
N THR A 14 20.54 5.24 -1.78
CA THR A 14 19.96 4.33 -2.79
C THR A 14 20.27 2.86 -2.50
N SER A 15 21.50 2.55 -2.05
CA SER A 15 21.90 1.18 -1.73
C SER A 15 21.16 0.57 -0.54
N GLU A 16 20.70 1.40 0.41
CA GLU A 16 19.93 0.92 1.57
C GLU A 16 18.56 0.34 1.16
N TRP A 17 18.01 0.75 0.02
CA TRP A 17 16.74 0.23 -0.49
C TRP A 17 16.86 -1.07 -1.31
N GLU A 18 18.07 -1.43 -1.75
CA GLU A 18 18.28 -2.66 -2.56
C GLU A 18 17.97 -3.93 -1.75
N GLU A 19 18.18 -3.87 -0.44
CA GLU A 19 18.00 -4.95 0.53
C GLU A 19 16.80 -4.71 1.47
N MET A 20 15.87 -3.83 1.10
CA MET A 20 14.68 -3.58 1.89
C MET A 20 13.47 -4.33 1.33
N PHE A 21 12.88 -5.19 2.15
CA PHE A 21 11.83 -6.13 1.75
C PHE A 21 10.56 -5.94 2.61
N LEU A 22 9.40 -6.04 1.97
CA LEU A 22 8.12 -6.15 2.66
C LEU A 22 8.04 -7.50 3.37
N MET A 23 7.71 -7.46 4.66
CA MET A 23 7.44 -8.66 5.42
C MET A 23 6.02 -9.14 5.13
N LEU A 24 5.90 -10.41 4.74
CA LEU A 24 4.61 -11.04 4.46
C LEU A 24 4.26 -12.02 5.58
N ASN A 25 3.08 -11.86 6.16
CA ASN A 25 2.58 -12.68 7.25
C ASN A 25 1.29 -13.41 6.84
N ALA A 26 1.08 -14.63 7.37
CA ALA A 26 -0.16 -15.36 7.16
C ALA A 26 -1.32 -14.69 7.90
N HIS A 27 -2.40 -14.38 7.19
CA HIS A 27 -3.62 -13.80 7.75
C HIS A 27 -4.41 -14.89 8.50
N LYS A 28 -4.68 -14.67 9.79
CA LYS A 28 -5.40 -15.63 10.67
C LYS A 28 -4.81 -17.05 10.66
N GLY A 29 -3.53 -17.20 10.34
CA GLY A 29 -2.87 -18.50 10.23
C GLY A 29 -3.16 -19.28 8.95
N ASP A 30 -3.88 -18.71 7.97
CA ASP A 30 -4.03 -19.31 6.65
C ASP A 30 -2.80 -18.99 5.78
N PRO A 31 -1.97 -19.97 5.43
CA PRO A 31 -0.77 -19.74 4.61
C PRO A 31 -1.10 -19.35 3.16
N ASN A 32 -2.36 -19.52 2.72
CA ASN A 32 -2.80 -19.14 1.38
C ASN A 32 -3.20 -17.67 1.28
N VAL A 33 -3.28 -16.97 2.41
CA VAL A 33 -3.68 -15.57 2.50
C VAL A 33 -2.59 -14.80 3.22
N MET A 34 -1.74 -14.14 2.45
CA MET A 34 -0.66 -13.30 3.00
C MET A 34 -1.13 -11.86 3.14
N VAL A 35 -0.60 -11.17 4.14
CA VAL A 35 -0.76 -9.72 4.38
C VAL A 35 0.61 -9.09 4.61
N VAL A 36 0.78 -7.83 4.23
CA VAL A 36 1.97 -7.04 4.55
C VAL A 36 1.95 -6.71 6.05
N GLY A 37 3.07 -6.87 6.74
CA GLY A 37 3.25 -6.42 8.12
C GLY A 37 4.62 -5.81 8.36
N GLY A 38 4.83 -5.29 9.58
CA GLY A 38 6.14 -4.77 10.01
C GLY A 38 6.67 -3.61 9.16
N VAL A 39 5.77 -2.72 8.71
CA VAL A 39 6.11 -1.61 7.79
C VAL A 39 6.58 -0.35 8.52
N ASP A 40 6.51 -0.29 9.84
CA ASP A 40 6.81 0.93 10.61
C ASP A 40 8.24 1.44 10.38
N ASP A 41 9.22 0.52 10.34
CA ASP A 41 10.62 0.85 10.06
C ASP A 41 10.78 1.32 8.60
N ILE A 42 10.08 0.69 7.65
CA ILE A 42 10.09 1.06 6.24
C ILE A 42 9.53 2.47 6.06
N GLN A 43 8.39 2.79 6.68
CA GLN A 43 7.77 4.12 6.63
C GLN A 43 8.68 5.17 7.26
N THR A 44 9.30 4.86 8.39
CA THR A 44 10.26 5.76 9.06
C THR A 44 11.45 6.08 8.15
N VAL A 45 12.05 5.06 7.52
CA VAL A 45 13.16 5.24 6.57
C VAL A 45 12.70 6.01 5.33
N LEU A 46 11.48 5.74 4.84
CA LEU A 46 10.90 6.42 3.69
C LEU A 46 10.77 7.92 3.92
N ASP A 47 10.14 8.33 5.02
CA ASP A 47 9.94 9.74 5.36
C ASP A 47 11.27 10.48 5.52
N ASP A 48 12.22 9.89 6.25
CA ASP A 48 13.55 10.47 6.43
C ASP A 48 14.31 10.60 5.10
N HIS A 49 14.25 9.58 4.23
CA HIS A 49 14.92 9.60 2.94
C HIS A 49 14.27 10.57 1.95
N ILE A 50 12.96 10.79 2.00
CA ILE A 50 12.27 11.85 1.24
C ILE A 50 12.81 13.22 1.66
N VAL A 51 12.83 13.52 2.96
CA VAL A 51 13.32 14.81 3.48
C VAL A 51 14.79 15.04 3.14
N LYS A 52 15.64 14.01 3.30
CA LYS A 52 17.06 14.08 2.92
C LYS A 52 17.23 14.32 1.43
N THR A 53 16.47 13.62 0.58
CA THR A 53 16.53 13.78 -0.88
C THR A 53 16.14 15.21 -1.30
N GLN A 54 15.08 15.77 -0.73
CA GLN A 54 14.68 17.16 -0.95
C GLN A 54 15.74 18.17 -0.50
N THR A 55 16.40 17.89 0.63
CA THR A 55 17.52 18.71 1.10
C THR A 55 18.71 18.66 0.13
N MET A 56 19.05 17.47 -0.38
CA MET A 56 20.12 17.30 -1.38
C MET A 56 19.77 18.04 -2.68
N ARG A 57 18.52 17.93 -3.16
CA ARG A 57 18.02 18.60 -4.36
C ARG A 57 18.15 20.13 -4.29
N ASN A 58 18.02 20.72 -3.10
CA ASN A 58 18.15 22.17 -2.91
C ASN A 58 19.60 22.63 -2.70
N SER A 59 20.57 21.70 -2.65
CA SER A 59 21.99 22.01 -2.47
C SER A 59 22.60 22.59 -3.75
N PRO A 60 23.47 23.63 -3.66
CA PRO A 60 24.18 24.15 -4.84
C PRO A 60 25.12 23.13 -5.49
N PHE A 61 25.49 22.06 -4.75
CA PHE A 61 26.41 21.00 -5.17
C PHE A 61 25.72 19.85 -5.91
N VAL A 62 24.39 19.88 -6.06
CA VAL A 62 23.63 18.78 -6.69
C VAL A 62 23.70 18.81 -8.22
N LYS A 63 24.05 19.95 -8.82
CA LYS A 63 23.99 20.18 -10.28
C LYS A 63 24.52 19.02 -11.14
N PRO A 64 25.64 18.34 -10.81
CA PRO A 64 26.16 17.27 -11.66
C PRO A 64 25.26 16.01 -11.72
N PHE A 65 24.40 15.78 -10.72
CA PHE A 65 23.56 14.58 -10.58
C PHE A 65 22.12 14.92 -10.16
N GLU A 66 21.69 16.17 -10.40
CA GLU A 66 20.36 16.68 -10.02
C GLU A 66 19.23 15.86 -10.64
N LYS A 67 19.45 15.37 -11.87
CA LYS A 67 18.50 14.50 -12.56
C LYS A 67 18.23 13.23 -11.75
N ASP A 68 19.28 12.55 -11.31
CA ASP A 68 19.19 11.30 -10.58
C ASP A 68 18.49 11.52 -9.22
N VAL A 69 18.79 12.64 -8.54
CA VAL A 69 18.12 13.00 -7.28
C VAL A 69 16.62 13.25 -7.49
N LYS A 70 16.23 13.90 -8.59
CA LYS A 70 14.81 14.14 -8.91
C LYS A 70 14.06 12.84 -9.25
N GLU A 71 14.68 11.96 -10.01
CA GLU A 71 14.11 10.64 -10.33
C GLU A 71 13.97 9.78 -9.08
N TRP A 72 14.96 9.85 -8.19
CA TRP A 72 14.91 9.19 -6.90
C TRP A 72 13.82 9.74 -5.98
N GLU A 73 13.69 11.07 -5.88
CA GLU A 73 12.61 11.71 -5.12
C GLU A 73 11.24 11.24 -5.61
N ALA A 74 11.03 11.21 -6.93
CA ALA A 74 9.79 10.73 -7.52
C ALA A 74 9.53 9.25 -7.19
N THR A 75 10.58 8.42 -7.18
CA THR A 75 10.50 6.99 -6.83
C THR A 75 10.09 6.81 -5.36
N LEU A 76 10.68 7.58 -4.43
CA LEU A 76 10.34 7.53 -3.02
C LEU A 76 8.89 8.00 -2.77
N LEU A 77 8.49 9.12 -3.36
CA LEU A 77 7.12 9.63 -3.23
C LEU A 77 6.09 8.66 -3.81
N HIS A 78 6.37 8.06 -4.96
CA HIS A 78 5.49 7.04 -5.53
C HIS A 78 5.41 5.79 -4.65
N THR A 79 6.53 5.38 -4.05
CA THR A 79 6.59 4.29 -3.10
C THR A 79 5.72 4.58 -1.87
N GLN A 80 5.78 5.80 -1.34
CA GLN A 80 4.97 6.23 -0.20
C GLN A 80 3.48 6.13 -0.51
N LEU A 81 3.05 6.76 -1.61
CA LEU A 81 1.64 6.72 -2.03
C LEU A 81 1.13 5.29 -2.22
N SER A 82 1.93 4.43 -2.86
CA SER A 82 1.54 3.05 -3.09
C SER A 82 1.48 2.24 -1.81
N LEU A 83 2.41 2.43 -0.88
CA LEU A 83 2.39 1.77 0.42
C LEU A 83 1.19 2.19 1.26
N ASP A 84 0.87 3.49 1.29
CA ASP A 84 -0.30 4.02 2.01
C ASP A 84 -1.62 3.45 1.47
N GLU A 85 -1.79 3.46 0.14
CA GLU A 85 -2.97 2.87 -0.51
C GLU A 85 -3.04 1.36 -0.30
N TRP A 86 -1.91 0.66 -0.26
CA TRP A 86 -1.86 -0.78 0.04
C TRP A 86 -2.33 -1.06 1.47
N LEU A 87 -1.79 -0.35 2.45
CA LEU A 87 -2.16 -0.54 3.86
C LEU A 87 -3.64 -0.20 4.08
N LYS A 88 -4.15 0.86 3.43
CA LYS A 88 -5.58 1.19 3.45
C LYS A 88 -6.43 0.06 2.87
N MET A 89 -6.05 -0.48 1.71
CA MET A 89 -6.77 -1.58 1.05
C MET A 89 -6.75 -2.84 1.90
N GLN A 90 -5.61 -3.18 2.47
CA GLN A 90 -5.45 -4.34 3.35
C GLN A 90 -6.33 -4.21 4.60
N ALA A 91 -6.31 -3.07 5.27
CA ALA A 91 -7.13 -2.83 6.46
C ALA A 91 -8.64 -2.94 6.14
N GLY A 92 -9.09 -2.32 5.04
CA GLY A 92 -10.47 -2.41 4.59
C GLY A 92 -10.88 -3.84 4.20
N TRP A 93 -10.02 -4.57 3.49
CA TRP A 93 -10.24 -5.96 3.13
C TRP A 93 -10.34 -6.85 4.37
N MET A 94 -9.41 -6.72 5.33
CA MET A 94 -9.41 -7.52 6.57
C MET A 94 -10.67 -7.28 7.43
N TYR A 95 -11.22 -6.07 7.40
CA TYR A 95 -12.46 -5.74 8.11
C TYR A 95 -13.69 -6.38 7.45
N LEU A 96 -13.75 -6.34 6.12
CA LEU A 96 -14.93 -6.77 5.35
C LEU A 96 -14.92 -8.28 5.03
N GLU A 97 -13.76 -8.93 4.98
CA GLU A 97 -13.61 -10.37 4.73
C GLU A 97 -14.52 -11.25 5.60
N PRO A 98 -14.52 -11.14 6.94
CA PRO A 98 -15.38 -11.99 7.75
C PRO A 98 -16.87 -11.69 7.54
N ILE A 99 -17.22 -10.45 7.19
CA ILE A 99 -18.62 -10.02 6.98
C ILE A 99 -19.16 -10.61 5.68
N PHE A 100 -18.42 -10.44 4.59
CA PHE A 100 -18.81 -10.92 3.26
C PHE A 100 -18.47 -12.39 3.02
N SER A 101 -17.89 -13.09 4.00
CA SER A 101 -17.85 -14.56 4.02
C SER A 101 -19.21 -15.19 4.33
N SER A 102 -20.15 -14.44 4.93
CA SER A 102 -21.49 -14.92 5.26
C SER A 102 -22.40 -14.99 4.03
N GLU A 103 -22.97 -16.16 3.77
CA GLU A 103 -23.93 -16.35 2.66
C GLU A 103 -25.19 -15.48 2.84
N ASP A 104 -25.69 -15.36 4.07
CA ASP A 104 -26.84 -14.52 4.40
C ASP A 104 -26.60 -13.03 4.09
N ILE A 105 -25.39 -12.53 4.34
CA ILE A 105 -25.02 -11.15 3.99
C ILE A 105 -24.94 -10.99 2.48
N ASN A 106 -24.35 -11.94 1.76
CA ASN A 106 -24.29 -11.89 0.30
C ASN A 106 -25.68 -11.93 -0.34
N GLN A 107 -26.64 -12.65 0.24
CA GLN A 107 -28.03 -12.65 -0.23
C GLN A 107 -28.73 -11.30 0.03
N GLN A 108 -28.41 -10.64 1.14
CA GLN A 108 -29.02 -9.36 1.52
C GLN A 108 -28.36 -8.14 0.85
N MET A 109 -27.09 -8.26 0.50
CA MET A 109 -26.25 -7.23 -0.11
C MET A 109 -25.50 -7.78 -1.33
N PRO A 110 -26.22 -8.22 -2.38
CA PRO A 110 -25.60 -8.92 -3.52
C PRO A 110 -24.70 -8.02 -4.36
N GLU A 111 -25.00 -6.72 -4.44
CA GLU A 111 -24.17 -5.75 -5.17
C GLU A 111 -22.83 -5.55 -4.47
N GLU A 112 -22.84 -5.24 -3.18
CA GLU A 112 -21.64 -5.08 -2.37
C GLU A 112 -20.83 -6.37 -2.28
N GLY A 113 -21.50 -7.53 -2.18
CA GLY A 113 -20.83 -8.84 -2.21
C GLY A 113 -20.06 -9.07 -3.51
N ARG A 114 -20.64 -8.70 -4.66
CA ARG A 114 -19.96 -8.78 -5.96
C ARG A 114 -18.76 -7.82 -6.04
N LEU A 115 -18.89 -6.61 -5.51
CA LEU A 115 -17.77 -5.65 -5.43
C LEU A 115 -16.66 -6.18 -4.52
N PHE A 116 -17.02 -6.76 -3.37
CA PHE A 116 -16.04 -7.34 -2.45
C PHE A 116 -15.28 -8.50 -3.09
N GLN A 117 -15.93 -9.38 -3.86
CA GLN A 117 -15.26 -10.44 -4.61
C GLN A 117 -14.28 -9.92 -5.68
N LEU A 118 -14.52 -8.72 -6.24
CA LEU A 118 -13.56 -8.08 -7.13
C LEU A 118 -12.34 -7.58 -6.35
N VAL A 119 -12.57 -6.91 -5.22
CA VAL A 119 -11.50 -6.45 -4.33
C VAL A 119 -10.67 -7.61 -3.78
N ASP A 120 -11.31 -8.71 -3.35
CA ASP A 120 -10.65 -9.91 -2.84
C ASP A 120 -9.69 -10.53 -3.87
N ARG A 121 -10.14 -10.64 -5.13
CA ARG A 121 -9.29 -11.10 -6.23
C ARG A 121 -8.12 -10.15 -6.47
N ASN A 122 -8.37 -8.85 -6.54
CA ASN A 122 -7.32 -7.85 -6.71
C ASN A 122 -6.30 -7.92 -5.57
N PHE A 123 -6.76 -8.03 -4.32
CA PHE A 123 -5.91 -8.15 -3.14
C PHE A 123 -5.01 -9.37 -3.24
N LYS A 124 -5.60 -10.56 -3.44
CA LYS A 124 -4.85 -11.82 -3.53
C LYS A 124 -3.86 -11.82 -4.69
N ASP A 125 -4.22 -11.24 -5.84
CA ASP A 125 -3.31 -11.13 -6.98
C ASP A 125 -2.14 -10.19 -6.69
N THR A 126 -2.39 -9.05 -6.03
CA THR A 126 -1.34 -8.12 -5.59
C THR A 126 -0.40 -8.79 -4.58
N MET A 127 -0.95 -9.49 -3.58
CA MET A 127 -0.15 -10.22 -2.57
C MET A 127 0.67 -11.35 -3.19
N LYS A 128 0.12 -12.10 -4.16
CA LYS A 128 0.87 -13.14 -4.89
C LYS A 128 2.05 -12.55 -5.66
N LYS A 129 1.86 -11.43 -6.34
CA LYS A 129 2.95 -10.73 -7.05
C LYS A 129 4.02 -10.23 -6.07
N CYS A 130 3.59 -9.66 -4.95
CA CYS A 130 4.49 -9.25 -3.88
C CYS A 130 5.32 -10.41 -3.32
N ALA A 131 4.70 -11.58 -3.16
CA ALA A 131 5.40 -12.76 -2.64
C ALA A 131 6.50 -13.27 -3.60
N LEU A 132 6.33 -13.05 -4.91
CA LEU A 132 7.37 -13.37 -5.90
C LEU A 132 8.53 -12.38 -5.87
N ASN A 133 8.25 -11.11 -5.51
CA ASN A 133 9.24 -10.06 -5.47
C ASN A 133 8.93 -9.05 -4.34
N PRO A 134 9.37 -9.34 -3.11
CA PRO A 134 8.97 -8.58 -1.94
C PRO A 134 9.79 -7.31 -1.73
N LYS A 135 10.72 -6.95 -2.62
CA LYS A 135 11.49 -5.72 -2.49
C LYS A 135 10.57 -4.51 -2.49
N VAL A 136 10.72 -3.61 -1.52
CA VAL A 136 9.78 -2.52 -1.28
C VAL A 136 9.58 -1.68 -2.54
N LEU A 137 10.68 -1.25 -3.16
CA LEU A 137 10.60 -0.43 -4.38
C LEU A 137 9.96 -1.20 -5.53
N GLU A 138 10.35 -2.45 -5.77
CA GLU A 138 9.82 -3.23 -6.90
C GLU A 138 8.33 -3.54 -6.73
N ALA A 139 7.89 -3.86 -5.51
CA ALA A 139 6.50 -4.11 -5.18
C ALA A 139 5.63 -2.84 -5.29
N CYS A 140 6.13 -1.71 -4.80
CA CYS A 140 5.37 -0.45 -4.75
C CYS A 140 5.42 0.37 -6.05
N THR A 141 6.40 0.14 -6.92
CA THR A 141 6.56 0.89 -8.19
C THR A 141 6.22 0.05 -9.42
N SER A 142 5.75 -1.18 -9.21
CA SER A 142 5.30 -2.05 -10.31
C SER A 142 4.21 -1.37 -11.15
N PRO A 143 4.29 -1.41 -12.49
CA PRO A 143 3.31 -0.74 -13.34
C PRO A 143 1.86 -1.15 -13.02
N GLY A 144 0.99 -0.16 -12.81
CA GLY A 144 -0.43 -0.39 -12.53
C GLY A 144 -0.76 -0.78 -11.09
N VAL A 145 0.23 -0.87 -10.18
CA VAL A 145 -0.02 -1.26 -8.79
C VAL A 145 -0.80 -0.18 -8.05
N LEU A 146 -0.36 1.07 -8.14
CA LEU A 146 -1.00 2.21 -7.46
C LEU A 146 -2.44 2.37 -7.93
N GLU A 147 -2.68 2.36 -9.24
CA GLU A 147 -4.02 2.48 -9.81
C GLU A 147 -4.93 1.35 -9.33
N LYS A 148 -4.44 0.10 -9.32
CA LYS A 148 -5.21 -1.04 -8.81
C LYS A 148 -5.54 -0.89 -7.32
N LEU A 149 -4.60 -0.42 -6.51
CA LEU A 149 -4.79 -0.21 -5.07
C LEU A 149 -5.83 0.89 -4.83
N THR A 150 -5.70 2.03 -5.50
CA THR A 150 -6.64 3.16 -5.41
C THR A 150 -8.04 2.78 -5.88
N ASP A 151 -8.16 2.07 -7.01
CA ASP A 151 -9.46 1.60 -7.50
C ASP A 151 -10.11 0.63 -6.51
N SER A 152 -9.32 -0.28 -5.94
CA SER A 152 -9.82 -1.24 -4.95
C SER A 152 -10.25 -0.53 -3.65
N ASN A 153 -9.54 0.52 -3.24
CA ASN A 153 -9.95 1.37 -2.12
C ASN A 153 -11.25 2.11 -2.38
N ALA A 154 -11.47 2.63 -3.59
CA ALA A 154 -12.74 3.27 -3.96
C ALA A 154 -13.92 2.28 -3.93
N LEU A 155 -13.69 1.02 -4.31
CA LEU A 155 -14.68 -0.05 -4.16
C LEU A 155 -14.96 -0.36 -2.68
N LEU A 156 -13.92 -0.47 -1.85
CA LEU A 156 -14.05 -0.66 -0.40
C LEU A 156 -14.84 0.47 0.25
N ASP A 157 -14.61 1.73 -0.14
CA ASP A 157 -15.36 2.88 0.35
C ASP A 157 -16.85 2.79 -0.03
N THR A 158 -17.15 2.28 -1.23
CA THR A 158 -18.53 2.05 -1.69
C THR A 158 -19.21 0.94 -0.90
N ILE A 159 -18.52 -0.18 -0.69
CA ILE A 159 -19.01 -1.31 0.11
C ILE A 159 -19.29 -0.88 1.55
N ASN A 160 -18.38 -0.12 2.17
CA ASN A 160 -18.56 0.39 3.54
C ASN A 160 -19.79 1.31 3.66
N ARG A 161 -20.03 2.17 2.68
CA ARG A 161 -21.25 2.99 2.66
C ARG A 161 -22.52 2.15 2.59
N GLY A 162 -22.55 1.14 1.71
CA GLY A 162 -23.68 0.20 1.60
C GLY A 162 -23.91 -0.56 2.90
N LEU A 163 -22.84 -1.09 3.50
CA LEU A 163 -22.90 -1.83 4.76
C LEU A 163 -23.44 -0.96 5.90
N ASN A 164 -22.98 0.27 6.03
CA ASN A 164 -23.46 1.20 7.06
C ASN A 164 -24.96 1.52 6.87
N ALA A 165 -25.41 1.76 5.64
CA ALA A 165 -26.82 2.01 5.34
C ALA A 165 -27.70 0.79 5.69
N TYR A 166 -27.21 -0.41 5.38
CA TYR A 166 -27.88 -1.66 5.72
C TYR A 166 -27.99 -1.89 7.24
N LEU A 167 -26.90 -1.65 7.98
CA LEU A 167 -26.87 -1.78 9.44
C LEU A 167 -27.81 -0.78 10.13
N GLU A 168 -27.84 0.47 9.69
CA GLU A 168 -28.78 1.49 10.20
C GLU A 168 -30.24 1.09 9.94
N LYS A 169 -30.55 0.56 8.75
CA LYS A 169 -31.88 0.05 8.45
C LYS A 169 -32.28 -1.07 9.41
N LYS A 170 -31.40 -2.06 9.65
CA LYS A 170 -31.69 -3.14 10.61
C LYS A 170 -31.87 -2.63 12.03
N ARG A 171 -31.14 -1.60 12.45
CA ARG A 171 -31.27 -0.98 13.78
C ARG A 171 -32.66 -0.39 14.02
N LEU A 172 -33.31 0.14 12.97
CA LEU A 172 -34.68 0.67 13.06
C LEU A 172 -35.75 -0.42 13.26
N TYR A 173 -35.49 -1.65 12.79
CA TYR A 173 -36.42 -2.78 12.94
C TYR A 173 -36.22 -3.57 14.24
N PHE A 174 -35.07 -3.41 14.91
CA PHE A 174 -34.77 -4.02 16.21
C PHE A 174 -34.27 -2.96 17.21
N PRO A 175 -35.14 -2.02 17.66
CA PRO A 175 -34.80 -1.13 18.76
C PRO A 175 -34.64 -1.96 20.04
N ARG A 176 -33.55 -1.71 20.78
CA ARG A 176 -33.21 -2.41 22.04
C ARG A 176 -34.24 -2.17 23.13
#